data_AF-A0A8T9CKR7-F1
#
_entry.id   AF-A0A8T9CKR7-F1
#
_cell.length_a   1.000
_cell.length_b   1.000
_cell.length_c   1.000
_cell.angle_alpha   90.00
_cell.angle_beta   90.00
_cell.angle_gamma   90.00
#
_symmetry.space_group_name_H-M   'P 1'
#
loop_
_entity.id
_entity.type
_entity.pdbx_description
1 polymer ?
#
loop_
_entity_poly.entity_id
_entity_poly.type
_entity_poly.pdbx_seq_one_letter_code
_entity_poly.pdbx_strand_id
1 'polypeptide(L)'
;LFAVGVAVGLAKSDKGTAGLAALLAFLVMNATINALLTLNGTLAHKNPGSVGQGMTLGIQTLETGVFGGVVIGLVTCTLHSRFNKVSLPQFLGFFSGSRFVPIISSLAAIVVGAVMTVVWPHFQKLIFGLGGLVDATGYLGTLLYGFILRMLGPLGLHHIFYLPFWTTALGGSEIVNGQLVEGTQRIFFAQLADPNTQQFYAGTARFMSGRFITRM
;
A
#
# COMPACT_ATOMS: atom_id res chain seq x y z
N LEU A 1 6.59 0.41 4.77
CA LEU A 1 7.52 -0.75 4.64
C LEU A 1 7.79 -1.12 3.19
N PHE A 2 6.77 -1.47 2.40
CA PHE A 2 6.98 -1.89 0.99
C PHE A 2 7.76 -0.87 0.14
N ALA A 3 7.48 0.43 0.25
CA ALA A 3 8.26 1.45 -0.46
C ALA A 3 9.77 1.37 -0.19
N VAL A 4 10.15 1.32 1.09
CA VAL A 4 11.54 1.19 1.52
C VAL A 4 12.12 -0.16 1.13
N GLY A 5 11.38 -1.25 1.37
CA GLY A 5 11.85 -2.61 1.08
C GLY A 5 12.11 -2.86 -0.40
N VAL A 6 11.21 -2.39 -1.28
CA VAL A 6 11.38 -2.49 -2.74
C VAL A 6 12.56 -1.63 -3.21
N ALA A 7 12.67 -0.39 -2.74
CA ALA A 7 13.77 0.48 -3.12
C ALA A 7 15.14 -0.06 -2.66
N VAL A 8 15.26 -0.50 -1.41
CA VAL A 8 16.49 -1.07 -0.84
C VAL A 8 16.83 -2.43 -1.47
N GLY A 9 15.83 -3.26 -1.71
CA GLY A 9 16.00 -4.59 -2.28
C GLY A 9 16.48 -4.56 -3.74
N LEU A 10 16.01 -3.59 -4.52
CA LEU A 10 16.37 -3.45 -5.93
C LEU A 10 17.58 -2.53 -6.17
N ALA A 11 17.93 -1.67 -5.20
CA ALA A 11 19.09 -0.79 -5.33
C ALA A 11 20.42 -1.57 -5.34
N LYS A 12 21.25 -1.29 -6.35
CA LYS A 12 22.58 -1.92 -6.53
C LYS A 12 23.68 -1.32 -5.65
N SER A 13 23.60 -0.01 -5.38
CA SER A 13 24.53 0.74 -4.51
C SER A 13 23.74 1.64 -3.56
N ASP A 14 24.42 2.21 -2.56
CA ASP A 14 23.89 3.27 -1.68
C ASP A 14 22.49 3.00 -1.11
N LYS A 15 22.25 1.74 -0.76
CA LYS A 15 20.94 1.20 -0.35
C LYS A 15 20.27 2.02 0.75
N GLY A 16 21.05 2.56 1.70
CA GLY A 16 20.53 3.43 2.76
C GLY A 16 19.89 4.72 2.21
N THR A 17 20.54 5.35 1.21
CA THR A 17 20.01 6.57 0.59
C THR A 17 18.77 6.28 -0.27
N ALA A 18 18.73 5.13 -0.96
CA ALA A 18 17.56 4.67 -1.70
C ALA A 18 16.35 4.43 -0.77
N GLY A 19 16.58 3.80 0.39
CA GLY A 19 15.54 3.57 1.39
C GLY A 19 14.99 4.87 1.98
N LEU A 20 15.88 5.81 2.35
CA LEU A 20 15.47 7.13 2.85
C LEU A 20 14.71 7.93 1.79
N ALA A 21 15.19 7.93 0.54
CA ALA A 21 14.52 8.58 -0.57
C ALA A 21 13.12 8.01 -0.82
N ALA A 22 12.93 6.69 -0.69
CA ALA A 22 11.64 6.04 -0.91
C ALA A 22 10.64 6.38 0.20
N LEU A 23 11.12 6.49 1.45
CA LEU A 23 10.29 6.95 2.57
C LEU A 23 9.82 8.38 2.35
N LEU A 24 10.74 9.29 1.98
CA LEU A 24 10.41 10.68 1.70
C LEU A 24 9.45 10.82 0.52
N ALA A 25 9.72 10.12 -0.58
CA ALA A 25 8.84 10.08 -1.75
C ALA A 25 7.44 9.56 -1.40
N PHE A 26 7.34 8.55 -0.53
CA PHE A 26 6.05 8.03 -0.10
C PHE A 26 5.24 9.06 0.72
N LEU A 27 5.89 9.80 1.62
CA LEU A 27 5.25 10.89 2.35
C LEU A 27 4.80 12.02 1.42
N VAL A 28 5.67 12.41 0.48
CA VAL A 28 5.36 13.46 -0.50
C VAL A 28 4.18 13.07 -1.39
N MET A 29 4.12 11.82 -1.84
CA MET A 29 2.97 11.31 -2.61
C MET A 29 1.67 11.45 -1.82
N ASN A 30 1.64 10.99 -0.55
CA ASN A 30 0.43 11.07 0.27
C ASN A 30 0.03 12.51 0.60
N ALA A 31 1.01 13.38 0.89
CA ALA A 31 0.76 14.81 1.07
C ALA A 31 0.21 15.48 -0.19
N THR A 32 0.71 15.10 -1.37
CA THR A 32 0.23 15.61 -2.66
C THR A 32 -1.20 15.18 -2.92
N ILE A 33 -1.53 13.90 -2.67
CA ILE A 33 -2.90 13.40 -2.80
C ILE A 33 -3.83 14.17 -1.87
N ASN A 34 -3.45 14.36 -0.60
CA ASN A 34 -4.24 15.14 0.36
C ASN A 34 -4.49 16.58 -0.13
N ALA A 35 -3.45 17.26 -0.61
CA ALA A 35 -3.56 18.62 -1.14
C ALA A 35 -4.51 18.67 -2.35
N LEU A 36 -4.39 17.74 -3.29
CA LEU A 36 -5.26 17.70 -4.47
C LEU A 36 -6.71 17.34 -4.13
N LEU A 37 -6.94 16.44 -3.18
CA LEU A 37 -8.29 16.13 -2.69
C LEU A 37 -8.94 17.36 -2.03
N THR A 38 -8.14 18.17 -1.31
CA THR A 38 -8.59 19.42 -0.70
C THR A 38 -8.93 20.45 -1.77
N LEU A 39 -8.07 20.63 -2.78
CA LEU A 39 -8.28 21.56 -3.89
C LEU A 39 -9.51 21.20 -4.74
N ASN A 40 -9.77 19.91 -4.95
CA ASN A 40 -10.91 19.42 -5.71
C ASN A 40 -12.21 19.37 -4.89
N GLY A 41 -12.17 19.68 -3.58
CA GLY A 41 -13.34 19.59 -2.70
C GLY A 41 -13.85 18.16 -2.47
N THR A 42 -13.04 17.14 -2.78
CA THR A 42 -13.39 15.71 -2.66
C THR A 42 -12.88 15.09 -1.36
N LEU A 43 -12.25 15.87 -0.49
CA LEU A 43 -11.79 15.39 0.82
C LEU A 43 -13.02 15.06 1.70
N ALA A 44 -13.14 13.80 2.10
CA ALA A 44 -14.30 13.36 2.87
C ALA A 44 -14.11 13.69 4.36
N HIS A 45 -14.96 14.58 4.88
CA HIS A 45 -14.98 14.91 6.31
C HIS A 45 -15.83 13.94 7.14
N LYS A 46 -16.84 13.32 6.51
CA LYS A 46 -17.72 12.33 7.14
C LYS A 46 -17.46 10.98 6.50
N ASN A 47 -17.07 10.00 7.31
CA ASN A 47 -16.79 8.61 6.92
C ASN A 47 -15.84 8.50 5.69
N PRO A 48 -14.56 8.88 5.82
CA PRO A 48 -13.59 8.82 4.72
C PRO A 48 -13.46 7.42 4.10
N GLY A 49 -13.76 6.38 4.88
CA GLY A 49 -13.78 5.01 4.41
C GLY A 49 -14.76 4.73 3.29
N SER A 50 -15.93 5.35 3.31
CA SER A 50 -16.97 5.14 2.29
C SER A 50 -16.53 5.56 0.87
N VAL A 51 -15.55 6.46 0.78
CA VAL A 51 -14.96 6.92 -0.48
C VAL A 51 -13.56 6.36 -0.70
N GLY A 52 -13.15 5.39 0.13
CA GLY A 52 -11.82 4.80 0.23
C GLY A 52 -10.70 5.84 0.35
N GLN A 53 -10.91 6.77 1.28
CA GLN A 53 -9.86 7.58 1.88
C GLN A 53 -9.51 7.00 3.25
N GLY A 54 -8.23 7.02 3.59
CA GLY A 54 -7.69 6.50 4.84
C GLY A 54 -6.67 7.44 5.44
N MET A 55 -6.24 7.13 6.67
CA MET A 55 -5.20 7.87 7.37
C MET A 55 -3.86 7.14 7.24
N THR A 56 -2.91 7.76 6.56
CA THR A 56 -1.53 7.24 6.45
C THR A 56 -0.57 8.22 7.10
N LEU A 57 0.06 7.81 8.21
CA LEU A 57 1.06 8.61 8.95
C LEU A 57 0.56 10.03 9.31
N GLY A 58 -0.72 10.15 9.69
CA GLY A 58 -1.34 11.43 10.04
C GLY A 58 -1.84 12.25 8.85
N ILE A 59 -1.71 11.75 7.62
CA ILE A 59 -2.17 12.41 6.39
C ILE A 59 -3.41 11.66 5.87
N GLN A 60 -4.52 12.38 5.68
CA GLN A 60 -5.69 11.83 5.01
C GLN A 60 -5.45 11.73 3.51
N THR A 61 -5.45 10.51 2.97
CA THR A 61 -5.05 10.23 1.58
C THR A 61 -5.96 9.14 0.99
N LEU A 62 -5.80 8.81 -0.29
CA LEU A 62 -6.46 7.66 -0.88
C LEU A 62 -5.89 6.36 -0.31
N GLU A 63 -6.76 5.39 0.00
CA GLU A 63 -6.34 4.10 0.56
C GLU A 63 -5.73 3.23 -0.54
N THR A 64 -4.44 3.46 -0.80
CA THR A 64 -3.69 2.74 -1.84
C THR A 64 -3.16 1.38 -1.37
N GLY A 65 -3.41 1.01 -0.12
CA GLY A 65 -2.90 -0.19 0.52
C GLY A 65 -1.40 -0.36 0.32
N VAL A 66 -0.99 -1.57 -0.04
CA VAL A 66 0.42 -1.88 -0.35
C VAL A 66 0.87 -1.32 -1.70
N PHE A 67 -0.07 -1.13 -2.64
CA PHE A 67 0.23 -0.76 -4.02
C PHE A 67 0.93 0.60 -4.14
N GLY A 68 0.44 1.62 -3.43
CA GLY A 68 1.08 2.94 -3.42
C GLY A 68 2.52 2.88 -2.92
N GLY A 69 2.80 2.00 -1.94
CA GLY A 69 4.15 1.73 -1.47
C GLY A 69 5.04 1.08 -2.54
N VAL A 70 4.54 0.06 -3.24
CA VAL A 70 5.29 -0.63 -4.30
C VAL A 70 5.61 0.30 -5.47
N VAL A 71 4.63 1.11 -5.93
CA VAL A 71 4.83 2.07 -7.02
C VAL A 71 5.93 3.06 -6.67
N ILE A 72 5.88 3.67 -5.49
CA ILE A 72 6.92 4.60 -5.05
C ILE A 72 8.28 3.92 -4.91
N GLY A 73 8.33 2.70 -4.35
CA GLY A 73 9.58 1.95 -4.25
C GLY A 73 10.24 1.69 -5.62
N LEU A 74 9.44 1.36 -6.63
CA LEU A 74 9.91 1.16 -8.01
C LEU A 74 10.38 2.49 -8.63
N VAL A 75 9.61 3.57 -8.50
CA VAL A 75 9.97 4.90 -9.01
C VAL A 75 11.26 5.41 -8.36
N THR A 76 11.38 5.29 -7.04
CA THR A 76 12.61 5.67 -6.36
C THR A 76 13.79 4.81 -6.79
N CYS A 77 13.60 3.50 -6.99
CA CYS A 77 14.68 2.63 -7.45
C CYS A 77 15.19 3.05 -8.85
N THR A 78 14.28 3.32 -9.79
CA THR A 78 14.67 3.72 -11.16
C THR A 78 15.39 5.07 -11.17
N LEU A 79 14.91 6.03 -10.37
CA LEU A 79 15.57 7.32 -10.20
C LEU A 79 16.92 7.18 -9.50
N HIS A 80 17.01 6.36 -8.45
CA HIS A 80 18.27 6.10 -7.77
C HIS A 80 19.31 5.51 -8.73
N SER A 81 18.95 4.51 -9.53
CA SER A 81 19.86 3.92 -10.53
C SER A 81 20.35 4.90 -11.59
N ARG A 82 19.54 5.92 -11.92
CA ARG A 82 19.90 6.93 -12.93
C ARG A 82 20.68 8.11 -12.34
N PHE A 83 20.36 8.52 -11.12
CA PHE A 83 20.79 9.80 -10.56
C PHE A 83 21.80 9.69 -9.40
N ASN A 84 22.12 8.48 -8.91
CA ASN A 84 23.04 8.29 -7.78
C ASN A 84 24.47 8.80 -8.00
N LYS A 85 24.90 8.96 -9.25
CA LYS A 85 26.25 9.42 -9.63
C LYS A 85 26.24 10.70 -10.46
N VAL A 86 25.13 11.44 -10.47
CA VAL A 86 25.02 12.68 -11.25
C VAL A 86 25.83 13.80 -10.61
N SER A 87 26.66 14.47 -11.41
CA SER A 87 27.35 15.69 -11.05
C SER A 87 26.51 16.90 -11.47
N LEU A 88 26.19 17.75 -10.50
CA LEU A 88 25.49 19.02 -10.75
C LEU A 88 26.51 20.16 -10.94
N PRO A 89 26.09 21.30 -11.54
CA PRO A 89 26.93 22.48 -11.65
C PRO A 89 27.48 22.94 -10.29
N GLN A 90 28.60 23.66 -10.28
CA GLN A 90 29.36 23.96 -9.06
C GLN A 90 28.54 24.64 -7.95
N PHE A 91 27.55 25.47 -8.31
CA PHE A 91 26.64 26.11 -7.35
C PHE A 91 25.63 25.15 -6.70
N LEU A 92 25.32 24.00 -7.31
CA LEU A 92 24.51 22.91 -6.75
C LEU A 92 25.35 21.68 -6.37
N GLY A 93 26.69 21.80 -6.38
CA GLY A 93 27.62 20.70 -6.17
C GLY A 93 27.35 19.91 -4.88
N PHE A 94 26.86 20.58 -3.83
CA PHE A 94 26.47 19.96 -2.55
C PHE A 94 25.46 18.81 -2.69
N PHE A 95 24.51 18.96 -3.62
CA PHE A 95 23.45 17.98 -3.86
C PHE A 95 23.83 16.88 -4.84
N SER A 96 25.06 16.88 -5.38
CA SER A 96 25.49 15.88 -6.36
C SER A 96 25.54 14.46 -5.77
N GLY A 97 25.44 13.47 -6.65
CA GLY A 97 25.52 12.05 -6.31
C GLY A 97 24.28 11.55 -5.55
N SER A 98 24.51 10.72 -4.53
CA SER A 98 23.44 10.03 -3.78
C SER A 98 22.50 10.98 -3.03
N ARG A 99 22.96 12.21 -2.73
CA ARG A 99 22.16 13.26 -2.07
C ARG A 99 21.10 13.87 -2.98
N PHE A 100 21.26 13.75 -4.31
CA PHE A 100 20.28 14.23 -5.27
C PHE A 100 19.02 13.34 -5.29
N VAL A 101 19.18 12.06 -4.95
CA VAL A 101 18.14 11.05 -5.12
C VAL A 101 16.86 11.36 -4.32
N PRO A 102 16.91 11.76 -3.04
CA PRO A 102 15.72 12.17 -2.30
C PRO A 102 14.97 13.35 -2.94
N ILE A 103 15.70 14.31 -3.53
CA ILE A 103 15.12 15.52 -4.14
C ILE A 103 14.33 15.13 -5.40
N ILE A 104 14.98 14.44 -6.33
CA ILE A 104 14.33 14.04 -7.58
C ILE A 104 13.19 13.05 -7.35
N SER A 105 13.34 12.15 -6.37
CA SER A 105 12.29 11.19 -5.99
C SER A 105 11.07 11.88 -5.40
N SER A 106 11.27 12.95 -4.62
CA SER A 106 10.16 13.75 -4.08
C SER A 106 9.42 14.49 -5.19
N LEU A 107 10.14 15.10 -6.14
CA LEU A 107 9.51 15.75 -7.30
C LEU A 107 8.71 14.74 -8.15
N ALA A 108 9.27 13.57 -8.41
CA ALA A 108 8.56 12.52 -9.13
C ALA A 108 7.33 12.02 -8.35
N ALA A 109 7.42 11.93 -7.02
CA ALA A 109 6.30 11.54 -6.17
C ALA A 109 5.12 12.51 -6.22
N ILE A 110 5.35 13.80 -6.45
CA ILE A 110 4.27 14.78 -6.69
C ILE A 110 3.49 14.39 -7.95
N VAL A 111 4.20 14.11 -9.04
CA VAL A 111 3.58 13.69 -10.31
C VAL A 111 2.83 12.37 -10.14
N VAL A 112 3.44 11.39 -9.48
CA VAL A 112 2.79 10.10 -9.19
C VAL A 112 1.56 10.28 -8.32
N GLY A 113 1.62 11.12 -7.29
CA GLY A 113 0.48 11.46 -6.43
C GLY A 113 -0.66 12.09 -7.24
N ALA A 114 -0.37 13.02 -8.14
CA ALA A 114 -1.36 13.64 -9.01
C ALA A 114 -2.05 12.63 -9.93
N VAL A 115 -1.28 11.72 -10.54
CA VAL A 115 -1.83 10.63 -11.37
C VAL A 115 -2.68 9.68 -10.52
N MET A 116 -2.21 9.32 -9.33
CA MET A 116 -2.95 8.44 -8.42
C MET A 116 -4.30 9.01 -8.01
N THR A 117 -4.41 10.32 -7.78
CA THR A 117 -5.69 10.98 -7.45
C THR A 117 -6.76 10.74 -8.51
N VAL A 118 -6.40 10.64 -9.78
CA VAL A 118 -7.34 10.42 -10.89
C VAL A 118 -7.55 8.94 -11.19
N VAL A 119 -6.47 8.17 -11.20
CA VAL A 119 -6.47 6.78 -11.65
C VAL A 119 -6.94 5.82 -10.56
N TRP A 120 -6.47 6.00 -9.32
CA TRP A 120 -6.73 5.07 -8.22
C TRP A 120 -8.21 4.86 -7.89
N PRO A 121 -9.09 5.87 -7.89
CA PRO A 121 -10.52 5.67 -7.60
C PRO A 121 -11.19 4.63 -8.51
N HIS A 122 -10.73 4.48 -9.76
CA HIS A 122 -11.24 3.48 -10.69
C HIS A 122 -10.84 2.06 -10.26
N PHE A 123 -9.55 1.86 -9.92
CA PHE A 123 -9.04 0.59 -9.39
C PHE A 123 -9.69 0.23 -8.06
N GLN A 124 -9.87 1.21 -7.19
CA GLN A 124 -10.50 1.00 -5.89
C GLN A 124 -11.94 0.50 -6.02
N LYS A 125 -12.74 1.08 -6.93
CA LYS A 125 -14.09 0.57 -7.24
C LYS A 125 -14.07 -0.87 -7.75
N LEU A 126 -13.11 -1.23 -8.60
CA LEU A 126 -12.95 -2.61 -9.08
C LEU A 126 -12.61 -3.56 -7.93
N ILE A 127 -11.67 -3.18 -7.06
CA ILE A 127 -11.26 -3.99 -5.90
C ILE A 127 -12.43 -4.18 -4.94
N PHE A 128 -13.19 -3.13 -4.64
CA PHE A 128 -14.39 -3.24 -3.82
C PHE A 128 -15.46 -4.14 -4.46
N GLY A 129 -15.68 -4.03 -5.77
CA GLY A 129 -16.61 -4.91 -6.49
C GLY A 129 -16.20 -6.37 -6.42
N LEU A 130 -14.91 -6.66 -6.64
CA LEU A 130 -14.35 -8.01 -6.50
C LEU A 130 -14.44 -8.52 -5.07
N GLY A 131 -14.15 -7.67 -4.07
CA GLY A 131 -14.31 -8.01 -2.65
C GLY A 131 -15.75 -8.38 -2.30
N GLY A 132 -16.74 -7.63 -2.80
CA GLY A 132 -18.16 -7.94 -2.62
C GLY A 132 -18.57 -9.27 -3.26
N LEU A 133 -18.06 -9.58 -4.47
CA LEU A 133 -18.30 -10.88 -5.11
C LEU A 133 -17.68 -12.03 -4.31
N VAL A 134 -16.44 -11.87 -3.86
CA VAL A 134 -15.74 -12.84 -3.01
C VAL A 134 -16.52 -13.05 -1.71
N ASP A 135 -17.03 -11.99 -1.10
CA ASP A 135 -17.81 -12.12 0.13
C ASP A 135 -19.12 -12.90 -0.11
N ALA A 136 -19.84 -12.57 -1.20
CA ALA A 136 -21.09 -13.21 -1.60
C ALA A 136 -20.96 -14.72 -1.88
N THR A 137 -19.79 -15.21 -2.29
CA THR A 137 -19.56 -16.65 -2.49
C THR A 137 -19.56 -17.48 -1.19
N GLY A 138 -19.55 -16.84 -0.02
CA GLY A 138 -19.69 -17.49 1.28
C GLY A 138 -18.67 -18.63 1.51
N TYR A 139 -19.16 -19.75 2.05
CA TYR A 139 -18.32 -20.91 2.37
C TYR A 139 -17.70 -21.58 1.13
N LEU A 140 -18.37 -21.55 -0.02
CA LEU A 140 -17.80 -22.06 -1.28
C LEU A 140 -16.57 -21.24 -1.71
N GLY A 141 -16.63 -19.92 -1.58
CA GLY A 141 -15.48 -19.05 -1.82
C GLY A 141 -14.30 -19.35 -0.92
N THR A 142 -14.56 -19.61 0.36
CA THR A 142 -13.52 -19.99 1.33
C THR A 142 -12.83 -21.30 0.93
N LEU A 143 -13.61 -22.30 0.47
CA LEU A 143 -13.07 -23.58 -0.02
C LEU A 143 -12.20 -23.37 -1.27
N LEU A 144 -12.71 -22.63 -2.26
CA LEU A 144 -11.97 -22.35 -3.50
C LEU A 144 -10.68 -21.57 -3.22
N TYR A 145 -10.73 -20.57 -2.35
CA TYR A 145 -9.55 -19.83 -1.91
C TYR A 145 -8.50 -20.77 -1.32
N GLY A 146 -8.89 -21.63 -0.37
CA GLY A 146 -7.98 -22.58 0.26
C GLY A 146 -7.40 -23.60 -0.74
N PHE A 147 -8.23 -24.08 -1.67
CA PHE A 147 -7.83 -25.01 -2.72
C PHE A 147 -6.79 -24.39 -3.67
N ILE A 148 -7.07 -23.21 -4.22
CA ILE A 148 -6.17 -22.48 -5.11
C ILE A 148 -4.87 -22.13 -4.38
N LEU A 149 -4.97 -21.65 -3.13
CA LEU A 149 -3.82 -21.33 -2.30
C LEU A 149 -2.90 -22.54 -2.13
N ARG A 150 -3.46 -23.74 -1.91
CA ARG A 150 -2.70 -24.99 -1.76
C ARG A 150 -2.07 -25.43 -3.08
N MET A 151 -2.79 -25.30 -4.21
CA MET A 151 -2.27 -25.61 -5.54
C MET A 151 -1.12 -24.71 -5.97
N LEU A 152 -1.13 -23.43 -5.56
CA LEU A 152 -0.05 -22.48 -5.84
C LEU A 152 1.14 -22.61 -4.86
N GLY A 153 1.01 -23.45 -3.83
CA GLY A 153 2.05 -23.74 -2.85
C GLY A 153 3.36 -24.23 -3.49
N PRO A 154 3.34 -25.31 -4.28
CA PRO A 154 4.53 -25.86 -4.96
C PRO A 154 5.23 -24.87 -5.90
N LEU A 155 4.48 -23.92 -6.49
CA LEU A 155 5.02 -22.93 -7.42
C LEU A 155 5.54 -21.67 -6.71
N GLY A 156 5.38 -21.54 -5.39
CA GLY A 156 5.70 -20.31 -4.64
C GLY A 156 4.78 -19.11 -4.94
N LEU A 157 3.89 -19.23 -5.92
CA LEU A 157 2.95 -18.17 -6.36
C LEU A 157 1.86 -17.86 -5.33
N HIS A 158 1.69 -18.72 -4.33
CA HIS A 158 0.72 -18.52 -3.25
C HIS A 158 0.91 -17.18 -2.52
N HIS A 159 2.15 -16.65 -2.44
CA HIS A 159 2.41 -15.32 -1.89
C HIS A 159 1.73 -14.20 -2.66
N ILE A 160 1.79 -14.25 -4.00
CA ILE A 160 1.14 -13.25 -4.86
C ILE A 160 -0.38 -13.36 -4.72
N PHE A 161 -0.90 -14.59 -4.57
CA PHE A 161 -2.32 -14.84 -4.45
C PHE A 161 -2.95 -14.33 -3.14
N TYR A 162 -2.36 -14.61 -1.98
CA TYR A 162 -2.99 -14.21 -0.70
C TYR A 162 -2.76 -12.73 -0.32
N LEU A 163 -1.70 -12.09 -0.84
CA LEU A 163 -1.33 -10.72 -0.44
C LEU A 163 -2.45 -9.69 -0.66
N PRO A 164 -3.17 -9.67 -1.80
CA PRO A 164 -4.31 -8.81 -1.99
C PRO A 164 -5.40 -9.01 -0.92
N PHE A 165 -5.78 -10.26 -0.62
CA PHE A 165 -6.77 -10.55 0.43
C PHE A 165 -6.33 -10.02 1.81
N TRP A 166 -5.03 -10.06 2.09
CA TRP A 166 -4.51 -9.65 3.39
C TRP A 166 -4.36 -8.14 3.55
N THR A 167 -4.18 -7.41 2.45
CA THR A 167 -3.70 -6.02 2.49
C THR A 167 -4.57 -5.01 1.76
N THR A 168 -5.57 -5.46 0.99
CA THR A 168 -6.50 -4.61 0.24
C THR A 168 -7.95 -5.02 0.51
N ALA A 169 -8.89 -4.19 0.07
CA ALA A 169 -10.33 -4.45 0.23
C ALA A 169 -10.83 -5.77 -0.39
N LEU A 170 -10.01 -6.45 -1.20
CA LEU A 170 -10.39 -7.73 -1.79
C LEU A 170 -10.65 -8.81 -0.72
N GLY A 171 -9.98 -8.73 0.44
CA GLY A 171 -10.28 -9.61 1.57
C GLY A 171 -11.28 -9.04 2.57
N GLY A 172 -11.83 -7.86 2.31
CA GLY A 172 -12.77 -7.15 3.19
C GLY A 172 -12.30 -5.77 3.61
N SER A 173 -13.25 -4.97 4.09
CA SER A 173 -13.05 -3.63 4.63
C SER A 173 -13.88 -3.47 5.89
N GLU A 174 -13.29 -2.93 6.94
CA GLU A 174 -13.95 -2.71 8.23
C GLU A 174 -13.61 -1.32 8.77
N ILE A 175 -14.52 -0.72 9.55
CA ILE A 175 -14.24 0.53 10.27
C ILE A 175 -13.82 0.18 11.69
N VAL A 176 -12.54 0.37 11.99
CA VAL A 176 -11.97 0.14 13.33
C VAL A 176 -11.57 1.48 13.92
N ASN A 177 -12.11 1.83 15.09
CA ASN A 177 -11.87 3.12 15.76
C ASN A 177 -12.06 4.34 14.83
N GLY A 178 -13.11 4.31 13.99
CA GLY A 178 -13.42 5.40 13.05
C GLY A 178 -12.51 5.50 11.82
N GLN A 179 -11.53 4.60 11.66
CA GLN A 179 -10.67 4.51 10.49
C GLN A 179 -11.05 3.32 9.63
N LEU A 180 -11.08 3.54 8.30
CA LEU A 180 -11.21 2.44 7.36
C LEU A 180 -9.92 1.61 7.35
N VAL A 181 -10.07 0.32 7.57
CA VAL A 181 -8.98 -0.65 7.44
C VAL A 181 -9.38 -1.71 6.44
N GLU A 182 -8.54 -1.92 5.44
CA GLU A 182 -8.78 -2.86 4.35
C GLU A 182 -7.80 -4.02 4.39
N GLY A 183 -8.31 -5.22 4.08
CA GLY A 183 -7.53 -6.46 4.06
C GLY A 183 -7.54 -7.17 5.42
N THR A 184 -7.73 -8.48 5.38
CA THR A 184 -8.01 -9.28 6.59
C THR A 184 -6.92 -9.16 7.65
N GLN A 185 -5.65 -9.15 7.26
CA GLN A 185 -4.53 -9.06 8.20
C GLN A 185 -4.48 -7.68 8.85
N ARG A 186 -4.72 -6.62 8.08
CA ARG A 186 -4.72 -5.24 8.61
C ARG A 186 -5.91 -5.04 9.56
N ILE A 187 -7.08 -5.52 9.17
CA ILE A 187 -8.29 -5.47 10.01
C ILE A 187 -8.06 -6.22 11.31
N PHE A 188 -7.52 -7.44 11.24
CA PHE A 188 -7.22 -8.24 12.43
C PHE A 188 -6.30 -7.51 13.41
N PHE A 189 -5.19 -6.93 12.93
CA PHE A 189 -4.27 -6.18 13.79
C PHE A 189 -4.87 -4.89 14.34
N ALA A 190 -5.68 -4.18 13.57
CA ALA A 190 -6.37 -3.00 14.05
C ALA A 190 -7.37 -3.37 15.16
N GLN A 191 -8.14 -4.43 14.97
CA GLN A 191 -9.09 -4.96 15.97
C GLN A 191 -8.38 -5.45 17.24
N LEU A 192 -7.23 -6.11 17.11
CA LEU A 192 -6.37 -6.51 18.24
C LEU A 192 -5.87 -5.33 19.07
N ALA A 193 -5.63 -4.18 18.43
CA ALA A 193 -5.13 -2.97 19.09
C ALA A 193 -6.26 -2.14 19.73
N ASP A 194 -7.51 -2.36 19.36
CA ASP A 194 -8.67 -1.64 19.91
C ASP A 194 -9.25 -2.40 21.13
N PRO A 195 -9.21 -1.81 22.34
CA PRO A 195 -9.73 -2.44 23.55
C PRO A 195 -11.26 -2.63 23.53
N ASN A 196 -11.99 -2.00 22.60
CA ASN A 196 -13.44 -2.13 22.48
C ASN A 196 -13.87 -3.26 21.54
N THR A 197 -12.94 -3.97 20.90
CA THR A 197 -13.27 -5.07 20.00
C THR A 197 -13.88 -6.24 20.77
N GLN A 198 -15.17 -6.49 20.54
CA GLN A 198 -15.87 -7.66 21.10
C GLN A 198 -15.90 -8.86 20.15
N GLN A 199 -15.90 -8.60 18.84
CA GLN A 199 -15.94 -9.63 17.80
C GLN A 199 -14.95 -9.30 16.69
N PHE A 200 -14.21 -10.31 16.25
CA PHE A 200 -13.28 -10.18 15.13
C PHE A 200 -13.99 -10.34 13.79
N TYR A 201 -13.48 -9.66 12.78
CA TYR A 201 -13.98 -9.74 11.41
C TYR A 201 -13.94 -11.17 10.88
N ALA A 202 -15.10 -11.71 10.48
CA ALA A 202 -15.27 -13.10 10.06
C ALA A 202 -14.40 -13.46 8.84
N GLY A 203 -14.12 -12.50 7.95
CA GLY A 203 -13.24 -12.70 6.80
C GLY A 203 -11.81 -13.07 7.20
N THR A 204 -11.36 -12.67 8.40
CA THR A 204 -10.07 -13.12 8.96
C THR A 204 -10.01 -14.63 9.07
N ALA A 205 -11.07 -15.27 9.58
CA ALA A 205 -11.14 -16.73 9.65
C ALA A 205 -11.23 -17.35 8.25
N ARG A 206 -11.88 -16.70 7.28
CA ARG A 206 -12.00 -17.24 5.91
C ARG A 206 -10.68 -17.25 5.14
N PHE A 207 -9.90 -16.18 5.22
CA PHE A 207 -8.71 -16.00 4.36
C PHE A 207 -7.36 -16.16 5.07
N MET A 208 -7.35 -16.27 6.41
CA MET A 208 -6.12 -16.48 7.20
C MET A 208 -6.07 -17.83 7.94
N SER A 209 -7.18 -18.57 8.04
CA SER A 209 -7.17 -19.88 8.69
C SER A 209 -6.39 -20.93 7.88
N GLY A 210 -5.96 -22.01 8.56
CA GLY A 210 -5.23 -23.12 7.93
C GLY A 210 -3.71 -22.93 7.80
N ARG A 211 -3.15 -21.78 8.23
CA ARG A 211 -1.69 -21.52 8.20
C ARG A 211 -0.92 -21.99 9.45
N PHE A 212 -1.60 -22.63 10.41
CA PHE A 212 -0.98 -23.09 11.66
C PHE A 212 -0.13 -24.37 11.52
N ILE A 213 -0.37 -25.19 10.48
CA ILE A 213 0.21 -26.54 10.40
C ILE A 213 1.60 -26.58 9.71
N THR A 214 2.08 -25.50 9.09
CA THR A 214 3.34 -25.54 8.31
C THR A 214 4.34 -24.42 8.62
N ARG A 215 4.27 -23.83 9.82
CA ARG A 215 5.32 -22.91 10.32
C ARG A 215 5.82 -23.34 11.71
N MET A 216 6.10 -24.63 11.85
CA MET A 216 7.08 -25.15 12.82
C MET A 216 8.24 -25.71 12.02
#